data_AF-A0A4R4XCT4-F1
#
_entry.id   AF-A0A4R4XCT4-F1
#
_cell.length_a   1.000
_cell.length_b   1.000
_cell.length_c   1.000
_cell.angle_alpha   90.00
_cell.angle_beta   90.00
_cell.angle_gamma   90.00
#
_symmetry.space_group_name_H-M   'P 1'
#
loop_
_entity.id
_entity.type
_entity.pdbx_description
1 polymer ?
#
loop_
_entity_poly.entity_id
_entity_poly.type
_entity_poly.pdbx_seq_one_letter_code
_entity_poly.pdbx_strand_id
1 'polypeptide(L)' 'MDARGLRKFGHALRPTDTATTIRVREGETLVSDGPFTETKEQILGFDLIEAEDLEEVIAAVSAHPVARFGTIEVRPLWPS' A
#
# COMPACT_ATOMS: atom_id res chain seq x y z
N MET A 1 -12.39 8.51 2.13
CA MET A 1 -11.16 9.31 2.28
C MET A 1 -10.98 10.11 1.01
N ASP A 2 -11.74 11.20 0.87
CA ASP A 2 -11.55 12.27 -0.12
C ASP A 2 -12.68 13.30 0.06
N ALA A 3 -12.55 14.18 1.05
CA ALA A 3 -13.30 15.44 1.04
C ALA A 3 -12.40 16.62 0.61
N ARG A 4 -11.12 16.36 0.33
CA ARG A 4 -10.04 17.36 0.21
C ARG A 4 -9.12 17.15 -0.99
N GLY A 5 -9.35 16.14 -1.83
CA GLY A 5 -8.56 15.89 -3.05
C GLY A 5 -7.13 15.40 -2.84
N LEU A 6 -6.74 15.04 -1.60
CA LEU A 6 -5.37 14.64 -1.26
C LEU A 6 -4.93 13.34 -1.95
N ARG A 7 -5.89 12.44 -2.17
CA ARG A 7 -5.64 11.13 -2.77
C ARG A 7 -5.52 11.28 -4.28
N LYS A 8 -4.35 10.96 -4.83
CA LYS A 8 -4.08 11.00 -6.28
C LYS A 8 -4.43 9.69 -6.97
N PHE A 9 -4.10 8.59 -6.32
CA PHE A 9 -4.29 7.26 -6.87
C PHE A 9 -4.33 6.22 -5.74
N GLY A 10 -4.82 5.02 -6.05
CA GLY A 10 -4.80 3.90 -5.12
C GLY A 10 -5.93 2.93 -5.41
N HIS A 11 -5.82 1.71 -4.91
CA HIS A 11 -6.86 0.71 -5.02
C HIS A 11 -6.77 -0.31 -3.88
N ALA A 12 -7.91 -0.92 -3.55
CA ALA A 12 -7.92 -2.18 -2.83
C ALA A 12 -7.29 -3.26 -3.73
N LEU A 13 -6.46 -4.11 -3.14
CA LEU A 13 -5.85 -5.25 -3.82
C LEU A 13 -6.79 -6.45 -3.75
N ARG A 14 -6.65 -7.34 -4.74
CA ARG A 14 -7.26 -8.66 -4.70
C ARG A 14 -6.62 -9.51 -3.57
N PRO A 15 -7.29 -10.58 -3.11
CA PRO A 15 -6.70 -11.48 -2.11
C PRO A 15 -5.37 -12.06 -2.58
N THR A 16 -4.51 -12.43 -1.62
CA THR A 16 -3.12 -12.84 -1.90
C THR A 16 -2.99 -14.12 -2.72
N ASP A 17 -4.04 -14.95 -2.78
CA ASP A 17 -4.08 -16.14 -3.62
C ASP A 17 -4.10 -15.81 -5.13
N THR A 18 -4.44 -14.56 -5.48
CA THR A 18 -4.37 -14.04 -6.86
C THR A 18 -3.01 -13.43 -7.21
N ALA A 19 -2.09 -13.32 -6.23
CA ALA A 19 -0.81 -12.68 -6.45
C ALA A 19 0.17 -13.60 -7.20
N THR A 20 1.09 -12.99 -7.93
CA THR A 20 2.26 -13.65 -8.52
C THR A 20 3.50 -12.89 -8.09
N THR A 21 4.49 -13.60 -7.54
CA THR A 21 5.75 -13.03 -7.10
C THR A 21 6.85 -13.35 -8.11
N ILE A 22 7.64 -12.33 -8.46
CA ILE A 22 8.76 -12.44 -9.40
C ILE A 22 10.05 -12.06 -8.68
N ARG A 23 11.11 -12.86 -8.84
CA ARG A 23 12.45 -12.61 -8.29
C ARG A 23 13.51 -12.84 -9.36
N VAL A 24 14.36 -11.83 -9.60
CA VAL A 24 15.48 -11.94 -10.53
C VAL A 24 16.80 -11.96 -9.76
N ARG A 25 17.61 -13.01 -9.94
CA ARG A 25 18.92 -13.19 -9.28
C ARG A 25 19.87 -13.92 -10.21
N GLU A 26 21.12 -13.46 -10.27
CA GLU A 26 22.20 -14.11 -11.04
C GLU A 26 21.83 -14.36 -12.52
N GLY A 27 21.00 -13.49 -13.10
CA GLY A 27 20.52 -13.63 -14.48
C GLY A 27 19.32 -14.56 -14.66
N GLU A 28 18.84 -15.21 -13.59
CA GLU A 28 17.67 -16.08 -13.61
C GLU A 28 16.41 -15.36 -13.11
N THR A 29 15.26 -15.70 -13.71
CA THR A 29 13.93 -15.21 -13.30
C THR A 29 13.14 -16.34 -12.67
N LEU A 30 12.81 -16.19 -11.40
CA LEU A 30 11.97 -17.10 -10.63
C LEU A 30 10.56 -16.50 -10.50
N VAL A 31 9.55 -17.30 -10.79
CA VAL A 31 8.14 -16.93 -10.70
C VAL A 31 7.43 -17.91 -9.78
N SER A 32 6.66 -17.39 -8.82
CA SER A 32 5.87 -18.20 -7.89
C SER A 32 4.48 -17.60 -7.67
N ASP A 33 3.49 -18.46 -7.44
CA ASP A 33 2.17 -18.04 -7.02
C ASP A 33 2.19 -17.54 -5.56
N GLY A 34 1.28 -16.62 -5.25
CA GLY A 34 1.13 -16.06 -3.91
C GLY A 34 1.96 -14.78 -3.67
N PRO A 35 1.81 -14.21 -2.45
CA PRO A 35 2.42 -12.93 -2.08
C PRO A 35 3.92 -13.04 -1.87
N PHE A 36 4.60 -11.89 -1.81
CA PHE A 36 6.05 -11.82 -1.57
C PHE A 36 6.50 -12.53 -0.28
N THR A 37 5.69 -12.45 0.77
CA THR A 37 5.96 -13.05 2.07
C THR A 37 4.66 -13.56 2.66
N GLU A 38 4.73 -14.68 3.39
CA GLU A 38 3.63 -15.13 4.23
C GLU A 38 3.72 -14.38 5.57
N THR A 39 2.79 -13.47 5.78
CA THR A 39 2.70 -12.65 6.99
C THR A 39 1.34 -12.80 7.65
N LYS A 40 1.28 -12.54 8.96
CA LYS A 40 0.02 -12.50 9.70
C LYS A 40 -0.92 -11.41 9.17
N GLU A 41 -0.37 -10.32 8.69
CA GLU A 41 -1.10 -9.20 8.09
C GLU A 41 -0.80 -9.15 6.59
N GLN A 42 -1.82 -8.88 5.77
CA GLN A 42 -1.69 -8.79 4.32
C GLN A 42 -1.86 -7.34 3.87
N ILE A 43 -1.19 -6.95 2.78
CA ILE A 43 -1.39 -5.63 2.16
C ILE A 43 -2.73 -5.67 1.42
N LEU A 44 -3.72 -4.96 1.97
CA LEU A 44 -5.09 -4.94 1.43
C LEU A 44 -5.29 -3.88 0.34
N GLY A 45 -4.36 -2.94 0.21
CA GLY A 45 -4.51 -1.75 -0.62
C GLY A 45 -3.34 -0.81 -0.47
N PHE A 46 -3.27 0.18 -1.34
CA PHE A 46 -2.38 1.32 -1.20
C PHE A 46 -3.06 2.58 -1.72
N ASP A 47 -2.61 3.72 -1.22
CA ASP A 47 -2.98 5.04 -1.73
C ASP A 47 -1.72 5.88 -1.92
N LEU A 48 -1.67 6.59 -3.05
CA LEU A 48 -0.75 7.69 -3.29
C LEU A 48 -1.43 8.99 -2.88
N ILE A 49 -0.81 9.69 -1.95
CA ILE A 49 -1.33 10.91 -1.35
C ILE A 49 -0.32 12.03 -1.61
N GLU A 50 -0.81 13.19 -2.00
CA GLU A 50 -0.05 14.43 -2.03
C GLU A 50 -0.66 15.37 -1.00
N ALA A 51 0.19 15.88 -0.12
CA ALA A 51 -0.15 16.73 1.00
C ALA A 51 1.06 17.65 1.27
N GLU A 52 0.83 18.77 1.94
CA GLU A 52 1.91 19.72 2.25
C GLU A 52 2.88 19.17 3.30
N ASP A 53 2.36 18.40 4.26
CA ASP A 53 3.12 17.82 5.37
C ASP A 53 2.52 16.49 5.88
N LEU A 54 3.20 15.88 6.85
CA LEU A 54 2.79 14.60 7.42
C LEU A 54 1.54 14.74 8.29
N GLU A 55 1.35 15.89 8.93
CA GLU A 55 0.21 16.21 9.79
C GLU A 55 -1.10 16.21 9.00
N GLU A 56 -1.10 16.82 7.81
CA GLU A 56 -2.23 16.79 6.90
C GLU A 56 -2.59 15.36 6.48
N VAL A 57 -1.57 14.54 6.17
CA VAL A 57 -1.74 13.12 5.87
C VAL A 57 -2.36 12.41 7.06
N ILE A 58 -1.76 12.50 8.25
CA ILE A 58 -2.26 11.84 9.48
C ILE A 58 -3.73 12.18 9.73
N ALA A 59 -4.11 13.46 9.64
CA ALA A 59 -5.49 13.89 9.80
C ALA A 59 -6.43 13.24 8.77
N ALA A 60 -5.99 13.07 7.52
CA ALA A 60 -6.75 12.42 6.48
C ALA A 60 -6.87 10.89 6.67
N VAL A 61 -5.76 10.21 6.98
CA VAL A 61 -5.72 8.74 7.07
C VAL A 61 -6.31 8.21 8.38
N SER A 62 -6.25 8.98 9.47
CA SER A 62 -6.84 8.59 10.75
C SER A 62 -8.37 8.43 10.67
N ALA A 63 -9.01 9.07 9.70
CA ALA A 63 -10.43 8.93 9.41
C ALA A 63 -10.75 7.73 8.48
N HIS A 64 -9.75 7.05 7.91
CA HIS A 64 -9.96 5.96 6.97
C HIS A 64 -10.55 4.72 7.69
N PRO A 65 -11.58 4.06 7.12
CA PRO A 65 -12.22 2.92 7.79
C PRO A 65 -11.26 1.77 8.16
N VAL A 66 -10.26 1.49 7.31
CA VAL A 66 -9.25 0.44 7.59
C VAL A 66 -8.45 0.71 8.86
N ALA A 67 -8.24 1.98 9.24
CA ALA A 67 -7.52 2.31 10.47
C ALA A 67 -8.25 1.82 11.74
N ARG A 68 -9.52 1.40 11.63
CA ARG A 68 -10.31 0.88 12.76
C ARG A 68 -10.12 -0.61 13.01
N PHE A 69 -9.62 -1.37 12.03
CA PHE A 69 -9.54 -2.84 12.11
C PHE A 69 -8.28 -3.44 11.46
N GLY A 70 -7.42 -2.61 10.88
CA GLY A 70 -6.12 -2.98 10.35
C GLY A 70 -5.12 -1.86 10.60
N THR A 71 -4.05 -1.84 9.81
CA THR A 71 -2.93 -0.91 9.99
C THR A 71 -2.70 -0.14 8.69
N ILE A 72 -2.38 1.15 8.82
CA ILE A 72 -1.94 1.98 7.68
C ILE A 72 -0.54 2.49 7.97
N GLU A 73 0.44 2.06 7.16
CA GLU A 73 1.80 2.59 7.18
C GLU A 73 1.87 3.80 6.23
N VAL A 74 2.29 4.95 6.75
CA VAL A 74 2.57 6.15 5.95
C VAL A 74 4.06 6.23 5.69
N ARG A 75 4.45 6.20 4.41
CA ARG A 75 5.86 6.24 4.01
C ARG A 75 6.09 7.26 2.88
N PRO A 76 6.96 8.26 3.07
CA PRO A 76 7.32 9.20 2.01
C PRO A 76 7.99 8.51 0.82
N LEU A 77 7.77 9.05 -0.38
CA LEU A 77 8.54 8.69 -1.56
C LEU A 77 9.88 9.44 -1.59
N TRP A 78 10.83 8.89 -2.34
CA TRP A 78 12.04 9.65 -2.67
C TRP A 78 11.68 10.87 -3.51
N PRO A 79 12.40 12.01 -3.34
CA PRO A 79 12.29 13.12 -4.27
C PRO A 79 12.60 12.63 -5.69
N SER A 80 11.75 13.01 -6.64
CA SER A 80 11.98 12.79 -8.08
C SER A 80 12.98 13.79 -8.64
#